data_AF-A0A353RBY6-F1
#
_entry.id   AF-A0A353RBY6-F1
#
_cell.length_a   1.000
_cell.length_b   1.000
_cell.length_c   1.000
_cell.angle_alpha   90.00
_cell.angle_beta   90.00
_cell.angle_gamma   90.00
#
_symmetry.space_group_name_H-M   'P 1'
#
loop_
_entity.id
_entity.type
_entity.pdbx_description
1 polymer ?
#
loop_
_entity_poly.entity_id
_entity_poly.type
_entity_poly.pdbx_seq_one_letter_code
_entity_poly.pdbx_strand_id
1 'polypeptide(L)'
;MREESPAPEKEGQSGNFIHTLIEKDLAPGGRFEGKRVHTRFPPEPNGYLHIGHAKAVCIDFGTAEKFGGLCNLRMDDTNPTRENEEYVDAIKEDIRWLGFSWGDRFFYASDYFPKMYELAEDLIRRGLAYVCELTQGQMREDRGDLTHPAK
;
A
#
# COMPACT_ATOMS: atom_id res chain seq x y z
N MET A 1 -30.47 31.70 -40.27
CA MET A 1 -30.58 30.80 -39.11
C MET A 1 -29.17 30.64 -38.56
N ARG A 2 -28.90 31.16 -37.36
CA ARG A 2 -27.64 30.89 -36.65
C ARG A 2 -27.87 29.58 -35.90
N GLU A 3 -27.13 28.54 -36.26
CA GLU A 3 -27.09 27.30 -35.49
C GLU A 3 -26.38 27.61 -34.16
N GLU A 4 -27.10 27.41 -33.06
CA GLU A 4 -26.54 27.50 -31.71
C GLU A 4 -25.57 26.33 -31.51
N SER A 5 -24.32 26.65 -31.17
CA SER A 5 -23.34 25.64 -30.76
C SER A 5 -23.80 24.98 -29.45
N PRO A 6 -23.68 23.65 -29.32
CA PRO A 6 -24.08 22.96 -28.10
C PRO A 6 -23.21 23.42 -26.92
N ALA A 7 -23.85 23.62 -25.77
CA ALA A 7 -23.20 23.96 -24.53
C ALA A 7 -22.16 22.89 -24.14
N PRO A 8 -21.04 23.26 -23.49
CA PRO A 8 -20.04 22.29 -23.05
C PRO A 8 -20.70 21.30 -22.09
N GLU A 9 -20.56 20.01 -22.40
CA GLU A 9 -20.93 18.92 -21.52
C GLU A 9 -20.21 19.10 -20.18
N LYS A 10 -20.97 19.12 -19.07
CA LYS A 10 -20.36 19.01 -17.75
C LYS A 10 -19.70 17.64 -17.68
N GLU A 11 -18.37 17.62 -17.71
CA GLU A 11 -17.58 16.44 -17.36
C GLU A 11 -18.13 15.87 -16.06
N GLY A 12 -18.76 14.70 -16.15
CA GLY A 12 -19.19 13.97 -14.97
C GLY A 12 -17.96 13.70 -14.13
N GLN A 13 -17.88 14.26 -12.93
CA GLN A 13 -16.83 13.95 -11.98
C GLN A 13 -16.84 12.43 -11.75
N SER A 14 -15.92 11.70 -12.39
CA SER A 14 -15.66 10.32 -12.05
C SER A 14 -15.01 10.32 -10.66
N GLY A 15 -15.84 10.27 -9.62
CA GLY A 15 -15.37 10.37 -8.25
C GLY A 15 -14.47 9.19 -7.89
N ASN A 16 -13.23 9.47 -7.50
CA ASN A 16 -12.38 8.49 -6.83
C ASN A 16 -12.77 8.43 -5.35
N PHE A 17 -13.38 7.31 -4.92
CA PHE A 17 -13.86 7.18 -3.54
C PHE A 17 -12.75 7.32 -2.49
N ILE A 18 -11.50 6.95 -2.81
CA ILE A 18 -10.34 7.12 -1.92
C ILE A 18 -10.11 8.62 -1.69
N HIS A 19 -10.18 9.44 -2.73
CA HIS A 19 -10.02 10.88 -2.63
C HIS A 19 -11.15 11.52 -1.83
N THR A 20 -12.39 11.07 -2.05
CA THR A 20 -13.53 11.53 -1.25
C THR A 20 -13.37 11.22 0.24
N LEU A 21 -12.84 10.03 0.59
CA LEU A 21 -12.56 9.67 1.98
C LEU A 21 -11.44 10.53 2.58
N ILE A 22 -10.36 10.77 1.83
CA ILE A 22 -9.25 11.64 2.26
C ILE A 22 -9.74 13.07 2.46
N GLU A 23 -10.52 13.62 1.53
CA GLU A 23 -11.10 14.97 1.63
C GLU A 23 -11.96 15.12 2.89
N LYS A 24 -12.79 14.12 3.19
CA LYS A 24 -13.60 14.08 4.41
C LYS A 24 -12.73 14.04 5.68
N ASP A 25 -11.68 13.22 5.66
CA ASP A 25 -10.80 13.04 6.81
C ASP A 25 -9.94 14.28 7.11
N LEU A 26 -9.57 15.05 6.08
CA LEU A 26 -8.79 16.29 6.19
C LEU A 26 -9.63 17.55 6.44
N ALA A 27 -10.94 17.49 6.19
CA ALA A 27 -11.85 18.61 6.38
C ALA A 27 -11.88 19.10 7.84
N PRO A 28 -12.35 20.34 8.12
CA PRO A 28 -12.50 20.83 9.48
C PRO A 28 -13.38 19.92 10.35
N GLY A 29 -12.89 19.55 11.54
CA GLY A 29 -13.51 18.55 12.42
C GLY A 29 -13.34 17.09 11.97
N GLY A 30 -12.60 16.85 10.88
CA GLY A 30 -12.25 15.53 10.37
C GLY A 30 -11.18 14.85 11.21
N ARG A 31 -11.07 13.52 11.07
CA ARG A 31 -10.16 12.68 11.88
C ARG A 31 -8.70 13.12 11.77
N PHE A 32 -8.30 13.66 10.64
CA PHE A 32 -6.93 14.02 10.29
C PHE A 32 -6.82 15.49 9.88
N GLU A 33 -7.68 16.37 10.39
CA GLU A 33 -7.61 17.82 10.17
C GLU A 33 -6.18 18.35 10.44
N GLY A 34 -5.65 19.13 9.50
CA GLY A 34 -4.31 19.71 9.59
C GLY A 34 -3.15 18.70 9.49
N LYS A 35 -3.43 17.43 9.19
CA LYS A 35 -2.40 16.42 8.91
C LYS A 35 -2.10 16.36 7.42
N ARG A 36 -0.98 15.70 7.09
CA ARG A 36 -0.52 15.50 5.72
C ARG A 36 -0.80 14.08 5.27
N VAL A 37 -1.27 13.90 4.04
CA VAL A 37 -1.46 12.60 3.41
C VAL A 37 -0.11 11.91 3.23
N HIS A 38 -0.04 10.63 3.60
CA HIS A 38 1.15 9.82 3.43
C HIS A 38 0.77 8.44 2.90
N THR A 39 1.08 8.18 1.64
CA THR A 39 0.83 6.90 0.95
C THR A 39 2.11 6.07 0.83
N ARG A 40 1.97 4.85 0.31
CA ARG A 40 3.12 3.99 -0.04
C ARG A 40 2.78 3.07 -1.19
N PHE A 41 3.74 2.83 -2.07
CA PHE A 41 3.73 1.72 -3.01
C PHE A 41 4.71 0.64 -2.53
N PRO A 42 4.23 -0.55 -2.07
CA PRO A 42 5.07 -1.55 -1.43
C PRO A 42 5.21 -2.86 -2.25
N PRO A 43 5.92 -2.85 -3.39
CA PRO A 43 6.10 -4.08 -4.17
C PRO A 43 7.05 -5.06 -3.47
N GLU A 44 6.82 -6.36 -3.65
CA GLU A 44 7.81 -7.39 -3.36
C GLU A 44 8.89 -7.37 -4.45
N PRO A 45 10.20 -7.34 -4.13
CA PRO A 45 11.26 -7.29 -5.15
C PRO A 45 11.61 -8.69 -5.68
N ASN A 46 10.61 -9.40 -6.21
CA ASN A 46 10.73 -10.78 -6.72
C ASN A 46 10.28 -10.95 -8.19
N GLY A 47 10.06 -9.84 -8.89
CA GLY A 47 9.71 -9.81 -10.31
C GLY A 47 9.63 -8.37 -10.85
N TYR A 48 9.59 -8.24 -12.18
CA TYR A 48 9.42 -6.94 -12.85
C TYR A 48 7.99 -6.42 -12.69
N LEU A 49 7.82 -5.09 -12.73
CA LEU A 49 6.49 -4.52 -12.76
C LEU A 49 5.82 -4.81 -14.12
N HIS A 50 4.50 -4.98 -14.10
CA HIS A 50 3.66 -5.07 -15.29
C HIS A 50 2.56 -4.01 -15.23
N ILE A 51 1.78 -3.86 -16.29
CA ILE A 51 0.73 -2.82 -16.40
C ILE A 51 -0.27 -2.80 -15.24
N GLY A 52 -0.56 -3.94 -14.60
CA GLY A 52 -1.39 -3.99 -13.39
C GLY A 52 -0.85 -3.16 -12.23
N HIS A 53 0.48 -3.08 -12.07
CA HIS A 53 1.12 -2.27 -11.03
C HIS A 53 1.04 -0.78 -11.33
N ALA A 54 1.02 -0.38 -12.61
CA ALA A 54 0.91 1.03 -12.98
C ALA A 54 -0.35 1.68 -12.37
N LYS A 55 -1.47 0.94 -12.27
CA LYS A 55 -2.68 1.44 -11.59
C LYS A 55 -2.42 1.74 -10.11
N ALA A 56 -1.74 0.85 -9.39
CA ALA A 56 -1.42 1.05 -7.98
C ALA A 56 -0.42 2.19 -7.79
N VAL A 57 0.62 2.27 -8.62
CA VAL A 57 1.59 3.38 -8.64
C VAL A 57 0.87 4.72 -8.83
N CYS A 58 0.00 4.85 -9.84
CA CYS A 58 -0.75 6.07 -10.08
C CYS A 58 -1.71 6.42 -8.93
N ILE A 59 -2.30 5.43 -8.27
CA ILE A 59 -3.13 5.67 -7.09
C ILE A 59 -2.28 6.16 -5.93
N ASP A 60 -1.20 5.47 -5.57
CA ASP A 60 -0.40 5.78 -4.39
C ASP A 60 0.36 7.09 -4.55
N PHE A 61 1.14 7.25 -5.63
CA PHE A 61 1.91 8.46 -5.89
C PHE A 61 1.01 9.63 -6.32
N GLY A 62 0.07 9.39 -7.24
CA GLY A 62 -0.83 10.45 -7.70
C GLY A 62 -1.76 10.96 -6.59
N THR A 63 -2.14 10.13 -5.62
CA THR A 63 -2.87 10.61 -4.43
C THR A 63 -1.98 11.48 -3.54
N ALA A 64 -0.72 11.09 -3.31
CA ALA A 64 0.20 11.97 -2.58
C ALA A 64 0.36 13.32 -3.29
N GLU A 65 0.60 13.34 -4.60
CA GLU A 65 0.73 14.58 -5.37
C GLU A 65 -0.53 15.45 -5.29
N LYS A 66 -1.72 14.86 -5.50
CA LYS A 66 -3.01 15.59 -5.44
C LYS A 66 -3.22 16.33 -4.12
N PHE A 67 -2.82 15.72 -3.01
CA PHE A 67 -3.02 16.27 -1.66
C PHE A 67 -1.77 16.96 -1.10
N GLY A 68 -0.72 17.20 -1.90
CA GLY A 68 0.54 17.78 -1.41
C GLY A 68 1.22 16.94 -0.32
N GLY A 69 0.97 15.63 -0.37
CA GLY A 69 1.44 14.63 0.58
C GLY A 69 2.81 14.06 0.25
N LEU A 70 3.11 12.92 0.88
CA LEU A 70 4.32 12.14 0.63
C LEU A 70 3.94 10.72 0.20
N CYS A 71 4.76 10.10 -0.65
CA CYS A 71 4.64 8.68 -0.97
C CYS A 71 5.96 7.97 -0.67
N ASN A 72 5.91 6.87 0.07
CA ASN A 72 7.06 5.99 0.24
C ASN A 72 7.13 4.98 -0.90
N LEU A 73 8.31 4.76 -1.46
CA LEU A 73 8.61 3.52 -2.16
C LEU A 73 9.23 2.55 -1.15
N ARG A 74 8.56 1.42 -0.88
CA ARG A 74 9.03 0.44 0.09
C ARG A 74 9.17 -0.93 -0.55
N MET A 75 10.35 -1.52 -0.52
CA MET A 75 10.48 -2.93 -0.90
C MET A 75 9.91 -3.78 0.22
N ASP A 76 8.90 -4.61 -0.07
CA ASP A 76 8.35 -5.57 0.90
C ASP A 76 9.20 -6.85 0.87
N ASP A 77 10.44 -6.73 1.33
CA ASP A 77 11.51 -7.70 1.23
C ASP A 77 11.59 -8.62 2.46
N THR A 78 10.45 -9.26 2.77
CA THR A 78 10.32 -10.15 3.93
C THR A 78 10.56 -11.63 3.62
N ASN A 79 10.79 -11.98 2.36
CA ASN A 79 11.04 -13.33 1.87
C ASN A 79 12.48 -13.48 1.31
N PRO A 80 13.44 -13.91 2.12
CA PRO A 80 14.86 -13.93 1.76
C PRO A 80 15.20 -14.88 0.60
N THR A 81 14.27 -15.74 0.16
CA THR A 81 14.53 -16.74 -0.90
C THR A 81 14.18 -16.26 -2.31
N ARG A 82 13.47 -15.15 -2.46
CA ARG A 82 12.91 -14.72 -3.76
C ARG A 82 13.31 -13.31 -4.18
N GLU A 83 14.21 -12.68 -3.44
CA GLU A 83 14.53 -11.27 -3.59
C GLU A 83 15.84 -11.08 -4.34
N ASN A 84 15.85 -10.15 -5.28
CA ASN A 84 17.02 -9.83 -6.10
C ASN A 84 17.13 -8.31 -6.25
N GLU A 85 18.35 -7.78 -6.07
CA GLU A 85 18.68 -6.37 -6.29
C GLU A 85 18.28 -5.90 -7.69
N GLU A 86 18.37 -6.77 -8.69
CA GLU A 86 17.92 -6.50 -10.05
C GLU A 86 16.45 -6.03 -10.11
N TYR A 87 15.56 -6.69 -9.36
CA TYR A 87 14.14 -6.31 -9.35
C TYR A 87 13.93 -4.98 -8.62
N VAL A 88 14.70 -4.72 -7.57
CA VAL A 88 14.66 -3.43 -6.86
C VAL A 88 15.00 -2.29 -7.82
N ASP A 89 16.05 -2.45 -8.62
CA ASP A 89 16.49 -1.43 -9.57
C ASP A 89 15.51 -1.26 -10.71
N ALA A 90 14.98 -2.35 -11.28
CA ALA A 90 13.95 -2.29 -12.31
C ALA A 90 12.67 -1.58 -11.81
N ILE A 91 12.21 -1.89 -10.59
CA ILE A 91 11.04 -1.23 -9.99
C ILE A 91 11.28 0.29 -9.85
N LYS A 92 12.47 0.68 -9.38
CA LYS A 92 12.84 2.10 -9.25
C LYS A 92 12.85 2.79 -10.63
N GLU A 93 13.39 2.13 -11.65
CA GLU A 93 13.41 2.65 -13.02
C GLU A 93 12.00 2.82 -13.59
N ASP A 94 11.14 1.82 -13.47
CA ASP A 94 9.76 1.86 -13.96
C ASP A 94 8.95 3.00 -13.32
N ILE A 95 9.07 3.20 -12.00
CA ILE A 95 8.36 4.28 -11.30
C ILE A 95 8.85 5.66 -11.76
N ARG A 96 10.17 5.82 -11.96
CA ARG A 96 10.73 7.06 -12.52
C ARG A 96 10.31 7.27 -13.98
N TRP A 97 10.26 6.19 -14.77
CA TRP A 97 9.80 6.23 -16.15
C TRP A 97 8.33 6.65 -16.26
N LEU A 98 7.49 6.20 -15.32
CA LEU A 98 6.10 6.65 -15.17
C LEU A 98 5.97 8.12 -14.70
N GLY A 99 7.08 8.79 -14.38
CA GLY A 99 7.11 10.21 -14.01
C GLY A 99 6.97 10.50 -12.52
N PHE A 100 6.95 9.48 -11.67
CA PHE A 100 6.81 9.66 -10.22
C PHE A 100 8.17 9.67 -9.49
N SER A 101 8.19 10.28 -8.30
CA SER A 101 9.35 10.32 -7.43
C SER A 101 8.95 10.02 -5.99
N TRP A 102 9.78 9.26 -5.29
CA TRP A 102 9.69 9.05 -3.85
C TRP A 102 10.61 9.99 -3.07
N GLY A 103 11.34 10.90 -3.72
CA GLY A 103 12.31 11.78 -3.07
C GLY A 103 13.36 10.97 -2.28
N ASP A 104 13.51 11.28 -1.00
CA ASP A 104 14.39 10.58 -0.05
C ASP A 104 13.70 9.39 0.66
N ARG A 105 12.49 9.01 0.23
CA ARG A 105 11.59 8.09 0.94
C ARG A 105 11.60 6.68 0.40
N PHE A 106 12.81 6.15 0.22
CA PHE A 106 13.04 4.76 -0.17
C PHE A 106 13.33 3.92 1.08
N PHE A 107 12.64 2.79 1.24
CA PHE A 107 12.76 1.94 2.43
C PHE A 107 12.75 0.45 2.08
N TYR A 108 13.36 -0.37 2.92
CA TYR A 108 13.18 -1.82 2.94
C TYR A 108 12.32 -2.22 4.15
N ALA A 109 11.49 -3.25 4.01
CA ALA A 109 10.75 -3.82 5.13
C ALA A 109 11.69 -4.54 6.10
N SER A 110 12.75 -5.18 5.58
CA SER A 110 13.77 -5.89 6.35
C SER A 110 14.53 -5.00 7.35
N ASP A 111 14.74 -3.72 7.03
CA ASP A 111 15.32 -2.73 7.95
C ASP A 111 14.53 -2.61 9.26
N TYR A 112 13.24 -2.95 9.24
CA TYR A 112 12.35 -2.92 10.40
C TYR A 112 12.28 -4.24 11.17
N PHE A 113 12.98 -5.31 10.77
CA PHE A 113 12.94 -6.60 11.47
C PHE A 113 13.27 -6.51 12.97
N PRO A 114 14.29 -5.74 13.42
CA PRO A 114 14.53 -5.58 14.86
C PRO A 114 13.29 -5.04 15.59
N LYS A 115 12.57 -4.09 14.97
CA LYS A 115 11.36 -3.52 15.55
C LYS A 115 10.19 -4.50 15.50
N MET A 116 10.03 -5.24 14.40
CA MET A 116 8.99 -6.27 14.27
C MET A 116 9.18 -7.36 15.32
N TYR A 117 10.42 -7.77 15.58
CA TYR A 117 10.75 -8.76 16.60
C TYR A 117 10.41 -8.25 18.01
N GLU A 118 10.82 -7.01 18.35
CA GLU A 118 10.45 -6.37 19.63
C GLU A 118 8.94 -6.35 19.85
N LEU A 119 8.17 -6.00 18.81
CA LEU A 119 6.71 -5.99 18.86
C LEU A 119 6.13 -7.40 19.01
N ALA A 120 6.73 -8.40 18.36
CA ALA A 120 6.32 -9.80 18.53
C ALA A 120 6.53 -10.28 19.97
N GLU A 121 7.66 -9.93 20.59
CA GLU A 121 7.90 -10.21 22.01
C GLU A 121 6.90 -9.49 22.93
N ASP A 122 6.55 -8.23 22.66
CA ASP A 122 5.51 -7.50 23.41
C ASP A 122 4.16 -8.22 23.33
N LEU A 123 3.77 -8.68 22.13
CA LEU A 123 2.53 -9.44 21.94
C LEU A 123 2.54 -10.74 22.76
N ILE A 124 3.66 -11.46 22.82
CA ILE A 124 3.81 -12.66 23.64
C ILE A 124 3.68 -12.31 25.14
N ARG A 125 4.39 -11.28 25.62
CA ARG A 125 4.34 -10.85 27.02
C ARG A 125 2.93 -10.43 27.46
N ARG A 126 2.13 -9.88 26.53
CA ARG A 126 0.74 -9.47 26.76
C ARG A 126 -0.27 -10.61 26.61
N GLY A 127 0.17 -11.82 26.28
CA GLY A 127 -0.72 -12.96 26.05
C GLY A 127 -1.55 -12.85 24.76
N LEU A 128 -1.10 -12.06 23.79
CA LEU A 128 -1.78 -11.84 22.50
C LEU A 128 -1.15 -12.65 21.35
N ALA A 129 -0.04 -13.32 21.60
CA ALA A 129 0.62 -14.23 20.67
C ALA A 129 1.20 -15.44 21.42
N TYR A 130 1.34 -16.57 20.73
CA TYR A 130 1.91 -17.80 21.27
C TYR A 130 2.69 -18.53 20.17
N VAL A 131 3.59 -19.44 20.57
CA VAL A 131 4.30 -20.33 19.64
C VAL A 131 3.43 -21.54 19.36
N CYS A 132 3.08 -21.76 18.09
CA CYS A 132 2.32 -22.93 17.66
C CYS A 132 3.29 -24.07 17.32
N GLU A 133 3.14 -25.21 17.99
CA GLU A 133 3.95 -26.42 17.75
C GLU A 133 3.28 -27.41 16.78
N LEU A 134 2.08 -27.09 16.29
CA LEU A 134 1.36 -27.91 15.34
C LEU A 134 2.07 -27.92 13.98
N THR A 135 2.01 -29.06 13.29
CA THR A 135 2.41 -29.14 11.89
C THR A 135 1.45 -28.32 11.01
N GLN A 136 1.88 -27.93 9.80
CA GLN A 136 1.00 -27.21 8.87
C GLN A 136 -0.31 -27.95 8.56
N GLY A 137 -0.27 -29.28 8.52
CA GLY A 137 -1.46 -30.13 8.34
C GLY A 137 -2.44 -29.99 9.50
N GLN A 138 -1.96 -30.18 10.73
CA GLN A 138 -2.76 -30.01 11.95
C GLN A 138 -3.32 -28.59 12.08
N MET A 139 -2.50 -27.56 11.86
CA MET A 139 -2.97 -26.17 11.87
C MET A 139 -4.09 -25.92 10.84
N ARG A 140 -4.06 -26.59 9.69
CA ARG A 140 -5.12 -26.48 8.68
C ARG A 140 -6.40 -27.16 9.14
N GLU A 141 -6.30 -28.33 9.78
CA GLU A 141 -7.45 -29.05 10.33
C GLU A 141 -8.10 -28.31 11.51
N ASP A 142 -7.29 -27.74 12.40
CA ASP A 142 -7.77 -27.09 13.63
C ASP A 142 -8.30 -25.67 13.39
N ARG A 143 -7.85 -24.99 12.34
CA ARG A 143 -8.31 -23.62 11.98
C ARG A 143 -9.78 -23.56 11.55
N GLY A 144 -10.39 -24.68 11.17
CA GLY A 144 -11.77 -24.73 10.67
C GLY A 144 -11.93 -24.18 9.25
N ASP A 145 -13.20 -24.02 8.83
CA ASP A 145 -13.61 -23.54 7.52
C ASP A 145 -14.89 -22.68 7.57
N LEU A 146 -15.51 -22.40 6.42
CA LEU A 146 -16.73 -21.56 6.32
C LEU A 146 -17.95 -22.15 7.03
N THR A 147 -17.92 -23.45 7.34
CA THR A 147 -19.02 -24.23 7.91
C THR A 147 -18.67 -24.87 9.25
N HIS A 148 -17.39 -25.00 9.58
CA HIS A 148 -16.90 -25.59 10.83
C HIS A 148 -16.01 -24.59 11.57
N PRO A 149 -16.33 -24.22 12.82
CA PRO A 149 -15.46 -23.34 13.60
C PRO A 149 -14.11 -24.01 13.89
N ALA A 150 -13.12 -23.17 14.19
CA ALA A 150 -11.83 -23.62 14.71
C ALA A 150 -12.03 -24.43 16.01
N LYS A 151 -11.15 -25.43 16.23
CA LYS A 151 -11.16 -26.29 17.41
C LYS A 151 -10.32 -25.71 18.55
#